data_AF-A0A1M5EDN8-F1
#
_entry.id   AF-A0A1M5EDN8-F1
#
_cell.length_a   1.000
_cell.length_b   1.000
_cell.length_c   1.000
_cell.angle_alpha   90.00
_cell.angle_beta   90.00
_cell.angle_gamma   90.00
#
_symmetry.space_group_name_H-M   'P 1'
#
loop_
_entity.id
_entity.type
_entity.pdbx_description
1 polymer ?
#
loop_
_entity_poly.entity_id
_entity_poly.type
_entity_poly.pdbx_seq_one_letter_code
_entity_poly.pdbx_strand_id
1 'polypeptide(L)'
;MVNGKYYIEPPNDDQDFRSLIRAAIAAGVGRDVSANGEPAEPWTAETLTAAINQVESGRSMIDLRTVQRWLAPQGRGGISVPNLRRLAMVFGCGDARKASAWQVALMRARERTRAEPRNGADDSSPDDPGYDPAAIPAGGGPIRTPGLARSWEAWFSRDDTLKLSILIWAAYAVNGLVNGILGLLSVSYSVTPDFSKEVGFLWAPTWTVLPALILPLFIMRVSFSLTHWRSYGRGRLFDGSSCDTRTEEDASLWDARIDRTAFPFWMILVLCLGGVFLAQWVGICLRLYAEGEAGIYQIDRNLLTLVRPEFVGQGASAVVSMFGYLYSALYVFIFLTALMFLFIMAGDYEWLARNINDGETEHEDAIQEGSWIAMSAFDAAL
;
A
#
# COMPACT_ATOMS: atom_id res chain seq x y z
N MET A 1 7.23 -5.21 -46.96
CA MET A 1 6.64 -3.84 -46.99
C MET A 1 5.16 -3.93 -46.65
N VAL A 2 4.63 -2.94 -45.93
CA VAL A 2 3.21 -2.87 -45.54
C VAL A 2 2.81 -1.40 -45.59
N ASN A 3 1.72 -1.07 -46.30
CA ASN A 3 1.24 0.32 -46.44
C ASN A 3 2.30 1.32 -46.93
N GLY A 4 3.17 0.93 -47.87
CA GLY A 4 4.26 1.78 -48.38
C GLY A 4 5.43 1.96 -47.39
N LYS A 5 5.39 1.28 -46.24
CA LYS A 5 6.38 1.36 -45.17
C LYS A 5 7.22 0.08 -45.06
N TYR A 6 8.45 0.25 -44.61
CA TYR A 6 9.40 -0.83 -44.36
C TYR A 6 8.96 -1.63 -43.13
N TYR A 7 8.76 -2.93 -43.28
CA TYR A 7 8.26 -3.79 -42.21
C TYR A 7 9.15 -5.00 -42.06
N ILE A 8 9.52 -5.29 -40.81
CA ILE A 8 10.17 -6.52 -40.38
C ILE A 8 9.27 -7.14 -39.30
N GLU A 9 9.14 -8.46 -39.31
CA GLU A 9 8.44 -9.20 -38.27
C GLU A 9 9.28 -9.17 -36.98
N PRO A 10 8.68 -8.93 -35.79
CA PRO A 10 9.47 -8.88 -34.57
C PRO A 10 10.20 -10.22 -34.37
N PRO A 11 11.52 -10.21 -34.09
CA PRO A 11 12.27 -11.43 -33.89
C PRO A 11 11.69 -12.21 -32.69
N ASN A 12 11.56 -13.53 -32.85
CA ASN A 12 11.12 -14.44 -31.78
C ASN A 12 12.24 -14.77 -30.78
N ASP A 13 13.40 -14.15 -30.93
CA ASP A 13 14.64 -14.40 -30.21
C ASP A 13 14.62 -13.74 -28.81
N ASP A 14 15.46 -14.23 -27.89
CA ASP A 14 15.51 -13.82 -26.49
C ASP A 14 16.26 -12.48 -26.27
N GLN A 15 16.10 -11.53 -27.19
CA GLN A 15 16.81 -10.25 -27.14
C GLN A 15 16.28 -9.34 -26.03
N ASP A 16 17.21 -8.65 -25.37
CA ASP A 16 16.91 -7.59 -24.40
C ASP A 16 16.04 -6.50 -25.04
N PHE A 17 15.12 -5.93 -24.25
CA PHE A 17 14.17 -4.90 -24.67
C PHE A 17 14.82 -3.74 -25.42
N ARG A 18 16.02 -3.32 -24.99
CA ARG A 18 16.76 -2.23 -25.63
C ARG A 18 17.35 -2.64 -26.96
N SER A 19 17.89 -3.85 -27.04
CA SER A 19 18.45 -4.41 -28.26
C SER A 19 17.37 -4.55 -29.33
N LEU A 20 16.18 -5.01 -28.95
CA LEU A 20 15.02 -5.10 -29.83
C LEU A 20 14.61 -3.74 -30.42
N ILE A 21 14.51 -2.71 -29.57
CA ILE A 21 14.15 -1.35 -30.01
C ILE A 21 15.25 -0.75 -30.88
N ARG A 22 16.53 -0.89 -30.50
CA ARG A 22 17.65 -0.37 -31.29
C ARG A 22 17.74 -1.04 -32.65
N ALA A 23 17.52 -2.35 -32.72
CA ALA A 23 17.50 -3.08 -33.98
C ALA A 23 16.36 -2.58 -34.89
N ALA A 24 15.16 -2.38 -34.35
CA ALA A 24 14.03 -1.85 -35.11
C ALA A 24 14.27 -0.40 -35.59
N ILE A 25 14.94 0.42 -34.78
CA ILE A 25 15.27 1.81 -35.07
C ILE A 25 16.38 1.91 -36.12
N ALA A 26 17.44 1.12 -35.97
CA ALA A 26 18.55 1.04 -36.92
C ALA A 26 18.09 0.52 -38.29
N ALA A 27 17.16 -0.44 -38.30
CA ALA A 27 16.58 -0.98 -39.52
C ALA A 27 15.50 -0.07 -40.16
N GLY A 28 15.11 1.03 -39.51
CA GLY A 28 14.10 1.95 -40.06
C GLY A 28 12.69 1.35 -40.16
N VAL A 29 12.33 0.41 -39.28
CA VAL A 29 11.01 -0.26 -39.31
C VAL A 29 9.89 0.77 -39.12
N GLY A 30 8.92 0.80 -40.02
CA GLY A 30 7.81 1.77 -40.02
C GLY A 30 8.04 3.05 -40.82
N ARG A 31 9.22 3.22 -41.46
CA ARG A 31 9.49 4.37 -42.36
C ARG A 31 8.98 4.11 -43.78
N ASP A 32 8.64 5.18 -44.48
CA ASP A 32 8.30 5.12 -45.89
C ASP A 32 9.50 4.65 -46.71
N VAL A 33 9.26 3.76 -47.68
CA VAL A 33 10.33 3.15 -48.48
C VAL A 33 10.62 4.02 -49.71
N SER A 34 11.91 4.22 -50.01
CA SER A 34 12.32 4.86 -51.28
C SER A 34 12.07 3.92 -52.47
N ALA A 35 12.03 4.46 -53.69
CA ALA A 35 11.68 3.73 -54.92
C ALA A 35 12.52 2.46 -55.20
N ASN A 36 13.66 2.28 -54.51
CA ASN A 36 14.59 1.16 -54.66
C ASN A 36 14.41 0.04 -53.61
N GLY A 37 13.42 0.16 -52.71
CA GLY A 37 13.06 -0.90 -51.77
C GLY A 37 13.91 -1.00 -50.49
N GLU A 38 14.90 -0.13 -50.31
CA GLU A 38 15.69 0.00 -49.09
C GLU A 38 15.04 0.99 -48.10
N PRO A 39 15.14 0.76 -46.77
CA PRO A 39 14.63 1.68 -45.77
C PRO A 39 15.33 3.04 -45.88
N ALA A 40 14.54 4.11 -45.89
CA ALA A 40 15.06 5.47 -45.83
C ALA A 40 15.64 5.71 -44.43
N GLU A 41 16.96 5.62 -44.25
CA GLU A 41 17.75 6.00 -43.05
C GLU A 41 17.28 5.48 -41.66
N PRO A 42 18.20 5.27 -40.69
CA PRO A 42 17.83 4.96 -39.32
C PRO A 42 16.87 6.01 -38.71
N TRP A 43 15.99 5.59 -37.80
CA TRP A 43 15.15 6.54 -37.06
C TRP A 43 15.99 7.48 -36.19
N THR A 44 15.80 8.78 -36.35
CA THR A 44 16.30 9.80 -35.41
C THR A 44 15.23 10.12 -34.36
N ALA A 45 15.62 10.69 -33.22
CA ALA A 45 14.65 11.06 -32.18
C ALA A 45 13.56 12.01 -32.72
N GLU A 46 13.95 12.94 -33.58
CA GLU A 46 13.06 13.94 -34.19
C GLU A 46 12.07 13.31 -35.16
N THR A 47 12.55 12.47 -36.07
CA THR A 47 11.70 11.79 -37.07
C THR A 47 10.75 10.79 -36.41
N LEU A 48 11.22 10.05 -35.40
CA LEU A 48 10.39 9.09 -34.66
C LEU A 48 9.30 9.79 -33.84
N THR A 49 9.63 10.93 -33.22
CA THR A 49 8.64 11.75 -32.49
C THR A 49 7.53 12.22 -33.43
N ALA A 50 7.90 12.74 -34.61
CA ALA A 50 6.94 13.18 -35.62
C ALA A 50 6.04 12.03 -36.09
N ALA A 51 6.61 10.85 -36.34
CA ALA A 51 5.85 9.68 -36.78
C ALA A 51 4.86 9.17 -35.72
N ILE A 52 5.25 9.15 -34.44
CA ILE A 52 4.34 8.76 -33.36
C ILE A 52 3.16 9.73 -33.26
N ASN A 53 3.43 11.03 -33.32
CA ASN A 53 2.39 12.06 -33.21
C ASN A 53 1.44 12.10 -34.42
N GLN A 54 1.89 11.66 -35.59
CA GLN A 54 1.04 11.54 -36.79
C GLN A 54 0.08 10.34 -36.75
N VAL A 55 0.47 9.24 -36.09
CA VAL A 55 -0.33 8.01 -36.03
C VAL A 55 -1.50 8.11 -35.04
N GLU A 56 -1.42 9.00 -34.05
CA GLU A 56 -2.42 9.15 -32.98
C GLU A 56 -2.96 10.59 -32.90
N SER A 57 -3.75 11.01 -33.90
CA SER A 57 -4.22 12.39 -34.11
C SER A 57 -5.30 12.89 -33.12
N GLY A 58 -5.29 12.45 -31.86
CA GLY A 58 -6.33 12.80 -30.87
C GLY A 58 -5.98 12.64 -29.40
N ARG A 59 -4.71 12.41 -29.04
CA ARG A 59 -4.23 12.28 -27.65
C ARG A 59 -2.97 13.12 -27.43
N SER A 60 -2.60 13.31 -26.16
CA SER A 60 -1.44 14.10 -25.74
C SER A 60 -0.19 13.81 -26.58
N MET A 61 0.35 14.87 -27.16
CA MET A 61 1.53 14.84 -28.02
C MET A 61 2.73 14.33 -27.21
N ILE A 62 3.52 13.41 -27.79
CA ILE A 62 4.81 13.02 -27.19
C ILE A 62 5.81 14.13 -27.42
N ASP A 63 6.49 14.54 -26.34
CA ASP A 63 7.61 15.46 -26.37
C ASP A 63 8.90 14.78 -26.89
N LEU A 64 9.67 15.50 -27.69
CA LEU A 64 10.95 15.08 -28.27
C LEU A 64 11.93 14.60 -27.20
N ARG A 65 11.95 15.25 -26.04
CA ARG A 65 12.83 14.89 -24.91
C ARG A 65 12.57 13.49 -24.37
N THR A 66 11.33 12.99 -24.52
CA THR A 66 10.96 11.65 -24.10
C THR A 66 11.52 10.60 -25.06
N VAL A 67 11.46 10.84 -26.37
CA VAL A 67 12.01 9.93 -27.40
C VAL A 67 13.55 9.94 -27.37
N GLN A 68 14.17 11.10 -27.14
CA GLN A 68 15.62 11.21 -26.94
C GLN A 68 16.10 10.38 -25.75
N ARG A 69 15.34 10.35 -24.65
CA ARG A 69 15.65 9.52 -23.47
C ARG A 69 15.58 8.02 -23.77
N TRP A 70 14.68 7.56 -24.65
CA TRP A 70 14.61 6.16 -25.07
C TRP A 70 15.82 5.75 -25.93
N LEU A 71 16.32 6.69 -26.74
CA LEU A 71 17.45 6.47 -27.65
C LEU A 71 18.82 6.66 -26.98
N ALA A 72 18.87 7.28 -25.79
CA ALA A 72 20.14 7.56 -25.10
C ALA A 72 20.88 6.26 -24.71
N PRO A 73 22.23 6.19 -24.86
CA PRO A 73 23.03 5.00 -24.53
C PRO A 73 22.89 4.57 -23.07
N GLN A 74 22.76 5.55 -22.17
CA GLN A 74 22.73 5.42 -20.71
C GLN A 74 21.32 5.65 -20.12
N GLY A 75 20.28 5.81 -20.94
CA GLY A 75 18.95 6.21 -20.48
C GLY A 75 18.36 5.20 -19.49
N ARG A 76 18.33 5.52 -18.19
CA ARG A 76 17.73 4.67 -17.13
C ARG A 76 16.25 5.04 -16.96
N GLY A 77 15.43 4.62 -17.91
CA GLY A 77 13.97 4.79 -17.84
C GLY A 77 13.28 3.78 -18.75
N GLY A 78 12.37 2.99 -18.21
CA GLY A 78 11.54 2.09 -19.01
C GLY A 78 10.51 2.88 -19.82
N ILE A 79 10.15 2.38 -21.01
CA ILE A 79 9.06 2.98 -21.79
C ILE A 79 7.73 2.59 -21.15
N SER A 80 6.88 3.59 -20.83
CA SER A 80 5.55 3.33 -20.25
C SER A 80 4.67 2.49 -21.19
N VAL A 81 3.70 1.76 -20.66
CA VAL A 81 2.80 0.89 -21.48
C VAL A 81 2.07 1.67 -22.58
N PRO A 82 1.54 2.88 -22.33
CA PRO A 82 0.93 3.70 -23.40
C PRO A 82 1.91 4.06 -24.52
N ASN A 83 3.15 4.39 -24.17
CA ASN A 83 4.18 4.75 -25.13
C ASN A 83 4.71 3.54 -25.91
N LEU A 84 4.69 2.35 -25.30
CA LEU A 84 5.01 1.10 -25.99
C LEU A 84 4.01 0.78 -27.08
N ARG A 85 2.72 1.00 -26.80
CA ARG A 85 1.65 0.84 -27.79
C ARG A 85 1.84 1.79 -28.98
N ARG A 86 2.27 3.03 -28.71
CA ARG A 86 2.58 4.02 -29.77
C ARG A 86 3.72 3.56 -30.67
N LEU A 87 4.81 3.06 -30.10
CA LEU A 87 5.91 2.47 -30.88
C LEU A 87 5.47 1.26 -31.68
N ALA A 88 4.65 0.38 -31.09
CA ALA A 88 4.11 -0.78 -31.78
C ALA A 88 3.24 -0.40 -32.98
N MET A 89 2.48 0.71 -32.91
CA MET A 89 1.70 1.21 -34.05
C MET A 89 2.59 1.73 -35.19
N VAL A 90 3.70 2.40 -34.85
CA VAL A 90 4.70 2.86 -35.83
C VAL A 90 5.40 1.67 -36.49
N PHE A 91 5.93 0.71 -35.71
CA PHE A 91 6.61 -0.48 -36.23
C PHE A 91 5.64 -1.42 -36.97
N GLY A 92 4.38 -1.46 -36.55
CA GLY A 92 3.29 -2.15 -37.24
C GLY A 92 2.83 -1.51 -38.54
N CYS A 93 3.44 -0.39 -38.97
CA CYS A 93 3.12 0.31 -40.22
C CYS A 93 1.63 0.73 -40.33
N GLY A 94 0.97 0.99 -39.20
CA GLY A 94 -0.46 1.32 -39.15
C GLY A 94 -1.42 0.13 -39.37
N ASP A 95 -0.92 -1.10 -39.53
CA ASP A 95 -1.73 -2.32 -39.60
C ASP A 95 -1.99 -2.86 -38.18
N ALA A 96 -3.26 -3.01 -37.81
CA ALA A 96 -3.67 -3.43 -36.47
C ALA A 96 -3.10 -4.80 -36.05
N ARG A 97 -2.98 -5.76 -37.00
CA ARG A 97 -2.47 -7.11 -36.69
C ARG A 97 -0.97 -7.07 -36.43
N LYS A 98 -0.23 -6.34 -37.25
CA LYS A 98 1.23 -6.21 -37.11
C LYS A 98 1.62 -5.35 -35.92
N ALA A 99 0.84 -4.31 -35.61
CA ALA A 99 0.99 -3.53 -34.39
C ALA A 99 0.77 -4.40 -33.15
N SER A 100 -0.22 -5.30 -33.15
CA SER A 100 -0.44 -6.23 -32.04
C SER A 100 0.73 -7.20 -31.84
N ALA A 101 1.34 -7.72 -32.92
CA ALA A 101 2.52 -8.58 -32.86
C ALA A 101 3.73 -7.84 -32.27
N TRP A 102 4.00 -6.62 -32.73
CA TRP A 102 5.05 -5.77 -32.16
C TRP A 102 4.78 -5.39 -30.71
N GLN A 103 3.53 -5.15 -30.33
CA GLN A 103 3.16 -4.84 -28.95
C GLN A 103 3.45 -6.03 -28.02
N VAL A 104 3.09 -7.25 -28.44
CA VAL A 104 3.37 -8.48 -27.67
C VAL A 104 4.86 -8.72 -27.53
N ALA A 105 5.63 -8.58 -28.62
CA ALA A 105 7.08 -8.75 -28.59
C ALA A 105 7.77 -7.75 -27.65
N LEU A 106 7.37 -6.48 -27.72
CA LEU A 106 7.90 -5.41 -26.87
C LEU A 106 7.53 -5.61 -25.38
N MET A 107 6.32 -6.07 -25.07
CA MET A 107 5.91 -6.35 -23.69
C MET A 107 6.69 -7.54 -23.11
N ARG A 108 6.85 -8.62 -23.88
CA ARG A 108 7.65 -9.80 -23.48
C ARG A 108 9.10 -9.43 -23.24
N ALA A 109 9.73 -8.67 -24.14
CA ALA A 109 11.10 -8.23 -23.97
C ALA A 109 11.26 -7.34 -22.72
N ARG A 110 10.30 -6.46 -22.43
CA ARG A 110 10.29 -5.61 -21.21
C ARG A 110 10.18 -6.43 -19.92
N GLU A 111 9.37 -7.48 -19.91
CA GLU A 111 9.23 -8.37 -18.75
C GLU A 111 10.54 -9.12 -18.47
N ARG A 112 11.26 -9.54 -19.52
CA ARG A 112 12.57 -10.19 -19.39
C ARG A 112 13.65 -9.27 -18.83
N THR A 113 13.79 -8.05 -19.36
CA THR A 113 14.74 -7.05 -18.84
C THR A 113 14.45 -6.68 -17.38
N ARG A 114 13.21 -6.85 -16.90
CA ARG A 114 12.84 -6.67 -15.48
C ARG A 114 13.17 -7.89 -14.62
N ALA A 115 13.18 -9.09 -15.20
CA ALA A 115 13.50 -10.34 -14.52
C ALA A 115 15.02 -10.60 -14.41
N GLU A 116 15.82 -9.93 -15.22
CA GLU A 116 17.28 -10.03 -15.19
C GLU A 116 17.85 -9.27 -13.96
N PRO A 117 18.44 -9.96 -12.97
CA PRO A 117 19.09 -9.30 -11.84
C PRO A 117 20.31 -8.53 -12.37
N ARG A 118 20.47 -7.26 -11.98
CA ARG A 118 21.71 -6.50 -12.22
C ARG A 118 22.85 -7.11 -11.41
N ASN A 119 23.42 -8.20 -11.89
CA ASN A 119 24.68 -8.74 -11.42
C ASN A 119 25.80 -8.10 -12.24
N GLY A 120 26.59 -7.27 -11.56
CA GLY A 120 28.04 -7.14 -11.73
C GLY A 120 28.60 -6.73 -13.08
N ALA A 121 29.20 -5.55 -13.12
CA ALA A 121 30.47 -5.42 -13.83
C ALA A 121 31.46 -6.40 -13.19
N ASP A 122 31.93 -7.41 -13.94
CA ASP A 122 33.33 -7.80 -13.93
C ASP A 122 33.68 -8.57 -15.22
N ASP A 123 34.89 -8.31 -15.67
CA ASP A 123 35.53 -8.76 -16.90
C ASP A 123 36.23 -10.10 -16.64
N SER A 124 35.82 -11.21 -17.26
CA SER A 124 36.71 -12.28 -17.77
C SER A 124 35.94 -13.48 -18.38
N SER A 125 36.58 -14.03 -19.42
CA SER A 125 36.11 -15.00 -20.42
C SER A 125 35.96 -16.47 -19.91
N PRO A 126 35.42 -17.39 -20.74
CA PRO A 126 34.78 -18.65 -20.34
C PRO A 126 35.68 -19.89 -20.46
N ASP A 127 35.41 -20.94 -19.68
CA ASP A 127 35.74 -22.34 -19.99
C ASP A 127 34.88 -23.33 -19.15
N ASP A 128 33.86 -23.89 -19.82
CA ASP A 128 33.30 -25.28 -19.88
C ASP A 128 33.20 -26.22 -18.63
N PRO A 129 32.54 -27.41 -18.70
CA PRO A 129 31.13 -27.62 -18.31
C PRO A 129 30.94 -28.70 -17.23
N GLY A 130 29.84 -28.61 -16.47
CA GLY A 130 29.44 -29.63 -15.50
C GLY A 130 27.92 -29.70 -15.34
N TYR A 131 27.34 -30.74 -15.92
CA TYR A 131 25.93 -31.11 -15.96
C TYR A 131 25.32 -31.44 -14.59
N ASP A 132 24.10 -30.95 -14.30
CA ASP A 132 23.13 -31.66 -13.45
C ASP A 132 21.66 -31.28 -13.83
N PRO A 133 20.89 -32.16 -14.49
CA PRO A 133 19.50 -31.94 -14.83
C PRO A 133 18.60 -32.51 -13.73
N ALA A 134 18.60 -31.85 -12.58
CA ALA A 134 17.68 -32.20 -11.50
C ALA A 134 17.15 -30.99 -10.71
N ALA A 135 17.19 -29.79 -11.29
CA ALA A 135 16.53 -28.63 -10.71
C ALA A 135 15.45 -28.14 -11.68
N ILE A 136 14.23 -28.68 -11.53
CA ILE A 136 13.03 -27.95 -11.91
C ILE A 136 12.97 -26.73 -10.97
N PRO A 137 13.14 -25.48 -11.41
CA PRO A 137 12.69 -24.36 -10.61
C PRO A 137 11.18 -24.34 -10.79
N ALA A 138 10.48 -24.82 -9.77
CA ALA A 138 9.06 -24.61 -9.62
C ALA A 138 8.75 -23.14 -9.93
N GLY A 139 7.97 -22.91 -10.98
CA GLY A 139 7.43 -21.60 -11.30
C GLY A 139 6.65 -21.09 -10.09
N GLY A 140 7.16 -20.03 -9.48
CA GLY A 140 6.62 -19.49 -8.24
C GLY A 140 7.66 -18.66 -7.51
N GLY A 141 8.18 -17.61 -8.14
CA GLY A 141 8.84 -16.56 -7.37
C GLY A 141 7.87 -16.10 -6.27
N PRO A 142 8.33 -15.92 -5.01
CA PRO A 142 7.44 -15.62 -3.91
C PRO A 142 6.66 -14.35 -4.27
N ILE A 143 5.34 -14.48 -4.37
CA ILE A 143 4.44 -13.35 -4.23
C ILE A 143 4.87 -12.71 -2.92
N ARG A 144 5.57 -11.57 -3.00
CA ARG A 144 5.92 -10.79 -1.82
C ARG A 144 4.61 -10.30 -1.25
N THR A 145 4.00 -11.11 -0.38
CA THR A 145 2.85 -10.70 0.38
C THR A 145 3.27 -9.44 1.13
N PRO A 146 2.52 -8.33 0.99
CA PRO A 146 2.85 -7.11 1.70
C PRO A 146 3.01 -7.44 3.19
N GLY A 147 4.07 -6.93 3.82
CA GLY A 147 4.26 -7.10 5.25
C GLY A 147 3.10 -6.49 6.02
N LEU A 148 2.89 -6.94 7.26
CA LEU A 148 1.79 -6.48 8.13
C LEU A 148 1.66 -4.95 8.15
N ALA A 149 2.77 -4.23 8.26
CA ALA A 149 2.82 -2.77 8.23
C ALA A 149 2.26 -2.18 6.93
N ARG A 150 2.63 -2.74 5.77
CA ARG A 150 2.16 -2.28 4.45
C ARG A 150 0.69 -2.62 4.22
N SER A 151 0.23 -3.78 4.68
CA SER A 151 -1.19 -4.13 4.64
C SER A 151 -2.01 -3.11 5.44
N TRP A 152 -1.60 -2.79 6.67
CA TRP A 152 -2.31 -1.81 7.50
C TRP A 152 -2.19 -0.39 6.96
N GLU A 153 -1.06 0.01 6.38
CA GLU A 153 -0.92 1.33 5.74
C GLU A 153 -1.97 1.51 4.62
N ALA A 154 -2.21 0.47 3.81
CA ALA A 154 -3.23 0.50 2.78
C ALA A 154 -4.64 0.77 3.36
N TRP A 155 -4.98 0.19 4.51
CA TRP A 155 -6.25 0.46 5.21
C TRP A 155 -6.37 1.90 5.72
N PHE A 156 -5.25 2.56 5.99
CA PHE A 156 -5.20 3.98 6.38
C PHE A 156 -4.99 4.93 5.19
N SER A 157 -4.88 4.44 3.95
CA SER A 157 -4.89 5.30 2.77
C SER A 157 -6.27 5.92 2.54
N ARG A 158 -6.29 7.15 2.02
CA ARG A 158 -7.49 7.99 1.85
C ARG A 158 -8.66 7.29 1.13
N ASP A 159 -8.37 6.37 0.21
CA ASP A 159 -9.39 5.64 -0.54
C ASP A 159 -10.07 4.52 0.28
N ASP A 160 -9.41 4.04 1.34
CA ASP A 160 -9.83 2.89 2.15
C ASP A 160 -10.16 3.23 3.61
N THR A 161 -9.93 4.47 4.05
CA THR A 161 -10.24 4.96 5.41
C THR A 161 -11.68 4.68 5.83
N LEU A 162 -12.62 4.84 4.90
CA LEU A 162 -14.05 4.57 5.14
C LEU A 162 -14.30 3.09 5.43
N LYS A 163 -13.55 2.18 4.79
CA LYS A 163 -13.71 0.74 5.02
C LYS A 163 -13.34 0.37 6.45
N LEU A 164 -12.33 1.02 7.02
CA LEU A 164 -11.91 0.79 8.40
C LEU A 164 -12.96 1.28 9.41
N SER A 165 -13.54 2.47 9.18
CA SER A 165 -14.65 2.98 10.00
C SER A 165 -15.90 2.11 9.89
N ILE A 166 -16.24 1.65 8.68
CA ILE A 166 -17.36 0.73 8.46
C ILE A 166 -17.13 -0.60 9.19
N LEU A 167 -15.90 -1.13 9.20
CA LEU A 167 -15.56 -2.35 9.93
C LEU A 167 -15.82 -2.20 11.43
N ILE A 168 -15.41 -1.06 12.03
CA ILE A 168 -15.63 -0.79 13.45
C ILE A 168 -17.13 -0.64 13.75
N TRP A 169 -17.87 0.08 12.91
CA TRP A 169 -19.31 0.22 13.07
C TRP A 169 -20.06 -1.09 12.89
N ALA A 170 -19.63 -1.95 11.96
CA ALA A 170 -20.18 -3.29 11.81
C ALA A 170 -19.92 -4.12 13.06
N ALA A 171 -18.70 -4.10 13.61
CA ALA A 171 -18.38 -4.80 14.85
C ALA A 171 -19.17 -4.25 16.05
N TYR A 172 -19.34 -2.92 16.14
CA TYR A 172 -20.18 -2.25 17.12
C TYR A 172 -21.65 -2.70 17.01
N ALA A 173 -22.21 -2.70 15.79
CA ALA A 173 -23.59 -3.09 15.53
C ALA A 173 -23.84 -4.56 15.84
N VAL A 174 -22.93 -5.46 15.46
CA VAL A 174 -23.01 -6.90 15.79
C VAL A 174 -22.97 -7.09 17.30
N ASN A 175 -22.04 -6.44 18.00
CA ASN A 175 -21.97 -6.50 19.46
C ASN A 175 -23.26 -5.95 20.09
N GLY A 176 -23.78 -4.83 19.61
CA GLY A 176 -25.04 -4.24 20.06
C GLY A 176 -26.24 -5.18 19.85
N LEU A 177 -26.36 -5.79 18.68
CA LEU A 177 -27.43 -6.74 18.35
C LEU A 177 -27.39 -8.00 19.22
N VAL A 178 -26.20 -8.58 19.41
CA VAL A 178 -26.02 -9.74 20.30
C VAL A 178 -26.48 -9.40 21.73
N ASN A 179 -26.16 -8.21 22.21
CA ASN A 179 -26.59 -7.76 23.54
C ASN A 179 -28.08 -7.41 23.60
N GLY A 180 -28.67 -6.93 22.50
CA GLY A 180 -30.12 -6.73 22.38
C GLY A 180 -30.90 -8.03 22.46
N ILE A 181 -30.47 -9.05 21.71
CA ILE A 181 -31.11 -10.38 21.69
C ILE A 181 -31.09 -11.02 23.08
N LEU A 182 -30.03 -10.79 23.85
CA LEU A 182 -29.85 -11.36 25.19
C LEU A 182 -30.39 -10.48 26.33
N GLY A 183 -31.00 -9.33 26.02
CA GLY A 183 -31.54 -8.43 27.03
C GLY A 183 -30.47 -7.72 27.88
N LEU A 184 -29.23 -7.61 27.39
CA LEU A 184 -28.07 -7.03 28.09
C LEU A 184 -27.78 -5.56 27.68
N LEU A 185 -28.72 -4.89 27.00
CA LEU A 185 -28.55 -3.50 26.57
C LEU A 185 -28.52 -2.52 27.75
N SER A 186 -29.48 -2.66 28.66
CA SER A 186 -29.62 -1.89 29.89
C SER A 186 -30.14 -2.82 30.97
N VAL A 187 -29.37 -3.03 32.03
CA VAL A 187 -29.79 -3.84 33.18
C VAL A 187 -29.42 -3.12 34.46
N SER A 188 -30.39 -2.96 35.36
CA SER A 188 -30.14 -2.39 36.68
C SER A 188 -29.78 -3.47 37.71
N TYR A 189 -28.73 -3.19 38.48
CA TYR A 189 -28.27 -4.03 39.58
C TYR A 189 -28.19 -3.18 40.86
N SER A 190 -28.87 -3.61 41.92
CA SER A 190 -28.78 -3.00 43.25
C SER A 190 -27.53 -3.49 43.97
N VAL A 191 -26.54 -2.61 44.16
CA VAL A 191 -25.33 -2.92 44.93
C VAL A 191 -25.65 -2.91 46.44
N THR A 192 -26.53 -2.01 46.85
CA THR A 192 -27.15 -1.92 48.19
C THR A 192 -28.65 -1.62 48.02
N PRO A 193 -29.50 -1.83 49.06
CA PRO A 193 -30.95 -1.61 48.96
C PRO A 193 -31.34 -0.21 48.45
N ASP A 194 -30.49 0.79 48.75
CA ASP A 194 -30.73 2.19 48.40
C ASP A 194 -29.97 2.65 47.14
N PHE A 195 -29.11 1.79 46.55
CA PHE A 195 -28.27 2.15 45.41
C PHE A 195 -28.37 1.14 44.27
N SER A 196 -29.01 1.56 43.18
CA SER A 196 -29.04 0.84 41.92
C SER A 196 -28.06 1.43 40.91
N LYS A 197 -27.32 0.55 40.24
CA LYS A 197 -26.36 0.86 39.19
C LYS A 197 -26.87 0.28 37.87
N GLU A 198 -26.87 1.07 36.82
CA GLU A 198 -27.08 0.58 35.46
C GLU A 198 -25.81 -0.07 34.93
N VAL A 199 -25.92 -1.34 34.58
CA VAL A 199 -24.84 -2.20 34.08
C VAL A 199 -25.35 -2.86 32.80
N GLY A 200 -25.20 -2.14 31.69
CA GLY A 200 -25.59 -2.62 30.36
C GLY A 200 -24.63 -2.12 29.30
N PHE A 201 -24.73 -2.67 28.08
CA PHE A 201 -23.89 -2.25 26.96
C PHE A 201 -23.92 -0.74 26.72
N LEU A 202 -25.10 -0.12 26.82
CA LEU A 202 -25.28 1.31 26.56
C LEU A 202 -24.58 2.19 27.62
N TRP A 203 -24.40 1.66 28.84
CA TRP A 203 -23.85 2.37 29.99
C TRP A 203 -22.33 2.22 30.14
N ALA A 204 -21.66 1.67 29.13
CA ALA A 204 -20.21 1.63 29.04
C ALA A 204 -19.73 2.60 27.93
N PRO A 205 -19.51 3.90 28.23
CA PRO A 205 -19.09 4.89 27.22
C PRO A 205 -17.81 4.51 26.48
N THR A 206 -16.91 3.80 27.17
CA THR A 206 -15.66 3.27 26.60
C THR A 206 -15.89 2.18 25.55
N TRP A 207 -17.07 1.55 25.54
CA TRP A 207 -17.43 0.46 24.62
C TRP A 207 -18.41 0.92 23.54
N THR A 208 -19.04 2.08 23.73
CA THR A 208 -20.01 2.68 22.82
C THR A 208 -19.44 3.92 22.15
N VAL A 209 -19.29 5.02 22.90
CA VAL A 209 -18.88 6.33 22.38
C VAL A 209 -17.47 6.29 21.76
N LEU A 210 -16.51 5.67 22.46
CA LEU A 210 -15.12 5.61 22.00
C LEU A 210 -15.02 4.93 20.61
N PRO A 211 -15.45 3.67 20.42
CA PRO A 211 -15.36 3.03 19.12
C PRO A 211 -16.39 3.52 18.08
N ALA A 212 -17.57 4.01 18.49
CA ALA A 212 -18.58 4.46 17.53
C ALA A 212 -18.32 5.87 16.97
N LEU A 213 -17.70 6.76 17.75
CA LEU A 213 -17.52 8.16 17.38
C LEU A 213 -16.05 8.58 17.39
N ILE A 214 -15.37 8.44 18.53
CA ILE A 214 -14.01 8.98 18.71
C ILE A 214 -13.02 8.27 17.77
N LEU A 215 -13.09 6.94 17.70
CA LEU A 215 -12.14 6.15 16.90
C LEU A 215 -12.27 6.39 15.39
N PRO A 216 -13.48 6.43 14.77
CA PRO A 216 -13.62 6.82 13.36
C PRO A 216 -13.08 8.22 13.06
N LEU A 217 -13.28 9.20 13.95
CA LEU A 217 -12.73 10.55 13.79
C LEU A 217 -11.21 10.53 13.86
N PHE A 218 -10.64 9.80 14.83
CA PHE A 218 -9.21 9.59 14.95
C PHE A 218 -8.60 8.96 13.71
N ILE A 219 -9.21 7.87 13.20
CA ILE A 219 -8.77 7.19 11.98
C ILE A 219 -8.78 8.14 10.78
N MET A 220 -9.85 8.94 10.64
CA MET A 220 -9.95 9.94 9.59
C MET A 220 -8.81 10.95 9.66
N ARG A 221 -8.49 11.46 10.86
CA ARG A 221 -7.39 12.41 11.07
C ARG A 221 -6.05 11.79 10.72
N VAL A 222 -5.72 10.62 11.26
CA VAL A 222 -4.45 9.93 10.99
C VAL A 222 -4.31 9.60 9.51
N SER A 223 -5.37 9.13 8.87
CA SER A 223 -5.37 8.82 7.43
C SER A 223 -5.12 10.06 6.56
N PHE A 224 -5.77 11.18 6.89
CA PHE A 224 -5.50 12.45 6.22
C PHE A 224 -4.04 12.85 6.40
N SER A 225 -3.52 12.76 7.63
CA SER A 225 -2.14 13.14 7.92
C SER A 225 -1.13 12.27 7.18
N LEU A 226 -1.35 10.95 7.18
CA LEU A 226 -0.52 9.97 6.48
C LEU A 226 -0.51 10.22 4.96
N THR A 227 -1.68 10.47 4.38
CA THR A 227 -1.81 10.72 2.94
C THR A 227 -1.14 12.05 2.54
N HIS A 228 -1.32 13.09 3.36
CA HIS A 228 -0.69 14.38 3.14
C HIS A 228 0.83 14.28 3.24
N TRP A 229 1.36 13.61 4.27
CA TRP A 229 2.79 13.39 4.42
C TRP A 229 3.39 12.65 3.22
N ARG A 230 2.74 11.56 2.80
CA ARG A 230 3.17 10.75 1.64
C ARG A 230 3.15 11.52 0.32
N SER A 231 2.13 12.35 0.10
CA SER A 231 1.89 12.98 -1.22
C SER A 231 2.52 14.36 -1.35
N TYR A 232 2.63 15.11 -0.24
CA TYR A 232 3.01 16.52 -0.25
C TYR A 232 4.12 16.83 0.75
N GLY A 233 3.95 16.48 2.03
CA GLY A 233 4.87 16.89 3.11
C GLY A 233 6.31 16.42 2.91
N ARG A 234 6.50 15.16 2.51
CA ARG A 234 7.83 14.63 2.15
C ARG A 234 8.44 15.37 0.96
N GLY A 235 7.65 15.64 -0.07
CA GLY A 235 8.11 16.28 -1.30
C GLY A 235 8.61 17.71 -1.08
N ARG A 236 7.93 18.49 -0.23
CA ARG A 236 8.34 19.86 0.11
C ARG A 236 9.72 19.91 0.77
N LEU A 237 10.01 18.95 1.63
CA LEU A 237 11.32 18.82 2.27
C LEU A 237 12.44 18.42 1.28
N PHE A 238 12.09 17.89 0.10
CA PHE A 238 13.07 17.57 -0.95
C PHE A 238 13.21 18.66 -2.03
N ASP A 239 12.33 19.66 -2.07
CA ASP A 239 12.18 20.60 -3.20
C ASP A 239 13.24 21.71 -3.26
N GLY A 240 14.34 21.57 -2.53
CA GLY A 240 15.62 22.23 -2.82
C GLY A 240 16.33 21.69 -4.07
N SER A 241 15.82 20.62 -4.71
CA SER A 241 16.48 20.02 -5.88
C SER A 241 15.51 19.35 -6.88
N SER A 242 15.16 20.12 -7.92
CA SER A 242 14.70 19.68 -9.26
C SER A 242 13.54 18.67 -9.31
N CYS A 243 12.33 19.22 -9.38
CA CYS A 243 11.03 18.58 -9.46
C CYS A 243 10.79 17.85 -10.81
N ASP A 244 10.72 16.51 -10.81
CA ASP A 244 9.86 15.66 -11.69
C ASP A 244 10.22 14.16 -11.63
N THR A 245 11.48 13.81 -11.30
CA THR A 245 11.96 12.40 -11.26
C THR A 245 11.91 11.77 -9.87
N ARG A 246 11.69 12.59 -8.83
CA ARG A 246 11.91 12.21 -7.43
C ARG A 246 10.70 11.54 -6.77
N THR A 247 9.49 11.82 -7.27
CA THR A 247 8.23 11.35 -6.65
C THR A 247 8.08 9.83 -6.63
N GLU A 248 8.58 9.12 -7.66
CA GLU A 248 8.59 7.64 -7.68
C GLU A 248 9.66 7.06 -6.73
N GLU A 249 10.84 7.70 -6.66
CA GLU A 249 11.91 7.30 -5.72
C GLU A 249 11.48 7.55 -4.27
N ASP A 250 10.87 8.70 -3.98
CA ASP A 250 10.41 9.08 -2.64
C ASP A 250 9.30 8.16 -2.12
N ALA A 251 8.36 7.78 -3.00
CA ALA A 251 7.33 6.78 -2.69
C ALA A 251 7.98 5.41 -2.38
N SER A 252 8.98 5.00 -3.16
CA SER A 252 9.70 3.74 -2.92
C SER A 252 10.50 3.75 -1.61
N LEU A 253 11.05 4.91 -1.22
CA LEU A 253 11.78 5.08 0.05
C LEU A 253 10.83 5.01 1.25
N TRP A 254 9.64 5.59 1.14
CA TRP A 254 8.58 5.46 2.15
C TRP A 254 8.15 3.99 2.30
N ASP A 255 7.86 3.34 1.18
CA ASP A 255 7.44 1.94 1.14
C ASP A 255 8.51 1.00 1.73
N ALA A 256 9.79 1.27 1.48
CA ALA A 256 10.91 0.54 2.06
C ALA A 256 11.10 0.80 3.56
N ARG A 257 10.81 2.03 4.04
CA ARG A 257 10.83 2.37 5.46
C ARG A 257 9.73 1.64 6.21
N ILE A 258 8.50 1.62 5.67
CA ILE A 258 7.38 0.87 6.26
C ILE A 258 7.73 -0.61 6.37
N ASP A 259 8.31 -1.21 5.33
CA ASP A 259 8.71 -2.63 5.36
C ASP A 259 9.71 -2.94 6.49
N ARG A 260 10.66 -2.02 6.75
CA ARG A 260 11.62 -2.17 7.85
C ARG A 260 10.98 -2.05 9.24
N THR A 261 9.83 -1.39 9.33
CA THR A 261 9.10 -1.20 10.58
C THR A 261 8.06 -2.29 10.88
N ALA A 262 8.14 -3.47 10.25
CA ALA A 262 7.16 -4.54 10.48
C ALA A 262 7.10 -5.06 11.92
N PHE A 263 8.22 -5.04 12.66
CA PHE A 263 8.33 -5.57 14.03
C PHE A 263 7.33 -4.95 15.03
N PRO A 264 7.23 -3.61 15.18
CA PRO A 264 6.27 -3.00 16.11
C PRO A 264 4.81 -3.36 15.81
N PHE A 265 4.42 -3.51 14.54
CA PHE A 265 3.05 -3.92 14.20
C PHE A 265 2.74 -5.35 14.65
N TRP A 266 3.72 -6.27 14.53
CA TRP A 266 3.59 -7.62 15.08
C TRP A 266 3.49 -7.62 16.60
N MET A 267 4.27 -6.78 17.27
CA MET A 267 4.19 -6.64 18.72
C MET A 267 2.83 -6.09 19.17
N ILE A 268 2.29 -5.10 18.46
CA ILE A 268 0.93 -4.58 18.69
C ILE A 268 -0.12 -5.69 18.49
N LEU A 269 0.01 -6.48 17.41
CA LEU A 269 -0.91 -7.58 17.14
C LEU A 269 -0.92 -8.63 18.26
N VAL A 270 0.28 -9.06 18.70
CA VAL A 270 0.44 -10.03 19.79
C VAL A 270 -0.06 -9.45 21.11
N LEU A 271 0.20 -8.17 21.39
CA LEU A 271 -0.29 -7.50 22.59
C LEU A 271 -1.83 -7.43 22.61
N CYS A 272 -2.47 -7.09 21.49
CA CYS A 272 -3.92 -6.96 21.41
C CYS A 272 -4.60 -8.32 21.45
N LEU A 273 -4.17 -9.29 20.64
CA LEU A 273 -4.80 -10.62 20.62
C LEU A 273 -4.45 -11.45 21.87
N GLY A 274 -3.19 -11.44 22.28
CA GLY A 274 -2.70 -12.21 23.43
C GLY A 274 -3.03 -11.56 24.76
N GLY A 275 -2.72 -10.27 24.92
CA GLY A 275 -2.89 -9.54 26.17
C GLY A 275 -4.32 -9.04 26.38
N VAL A 276 -4.82 -8.21 25.46
CA VAL A 276 -6.14 -7.57 25.62
C VAL A 276 -7.28 -8.56 25.44
N PHE A 277 -7.20 -9.46 24.46
CA PHE A 277 -8.24 -10.47 24.24
C PHE A 277 -8.03 -11.73 25.08
N LEU A 278 -7.03 -12.56 24.76
CA LEU A 278 -6.88 -13.90 25.35
C LEU A 278 -6.65 -13.86 26.86
N ALA A 279 -5.69 -13.07 27.35
CA ALA A 279 -5.37 -13.04 28.78
C ALA A 279 -6.50 -12.46 29.62
N GLN A 280 -7.21 -11.43 29.15
CA GLN A 280 -8.36 -10.89 29.88
C GLN A 280 -9.57 -11.83 29.82
N TRP A 281 -9.89 -12.35 28.63
CA TRP A 281 -11.07 -13.22 28.48
C TRP A 281 -10.89 -14.54 29.23
N VAL A 282 -9.75 -15.22 29.06
CA VAL A 282 -9.48 -16.50 29.74
C VAL A 282 -9.16 -16.28 31.21
N GLY A 283 -8.23 -15.36 31.50
CA GLY A 283 -7.68 -15.17 32.84
C GLY A 283 -8.63 -14.48 33.82
N ILE A 284 -9.51 -13.61 33.33
CA ILE A 284 -10.49 -12.90 34.16
C ILE A 284 -11.87 -13.53 33.96
N CYS A 285 -12.44 -13.43 32.76
CA CYS A 285 -13.85 -13.81 32.56
C CYS A 285 -14.12 -15.31 32.71
N LEU A 286 -13.45 -16.18 31.95
CA LEU A 286 -13.68 -17.64 32.04
C LEU A 286 -13.34 -18.19 33.42
N ARG A 287 -12.27 -17.69 34.02
CA ARG A 287 -11.89 -18.06 35.38
C ARG A 287 -12.99 -17.72 36.39
N LEU A 288 -13.53 -16.50 36.34
CA LEU A 288 -14.61 -16.08 37.24
C LEU A 288 -15.90 -16.88 37.02
N TYR A 289 -16.23 -17.26 35.77
CA TYR A 289 -17.35 -18.18 35.53
C TYR A 289 -17.13 -19.58 36.09
N ALA A 290 -15.89 -20.08 36.07
CA ALA A 290 -15.55 -21.38 36.64
C ALA A 290 -15.56 -21.38 38.18
N GLU A 291 -15.12 -20.28 38.80
CA GLU A 291 -15.14 -20.09 40.26
C GLU A 291 -16.55 -19.78 40.78
N GLY A 292 -17.45 -19.23 39.95
CA GLY A 292 -18.85 -18.97 40.30
C GLY A 292 -19.07 -17.75 41.19
N GLU A 293 -18.01 -17.02 41.53
CA GLU A 293 -18.05 -15.82 42.37
C GLU A 293 -17.30 -14.66 41.69
N ALA A 294 -17.90 -13.47 41.73
CA ALA A 294 -17.25 -12.26 41.20
C ALA A 294 -16.17 -11.69 42.12
N GLY A 295 -16.19 -12.03 43.41
CA GLY A 295 -15.23 -11.55 44.41
C GLY A 295 -15.16 -10.02 44.50
N ILE A 296 -13.96 -9.48 44.28
CA ILE A 296 -13.64 -8.03 44.37
C ILE A 296 -13.74 -7.33 42.99
N TYR A 297 -14.02 -8.08 41.91
CA TYR A 297 -14.07 -7.52 40.58
C TYR A 297 -15.33 -6.67 40.38
N GLN A 298 -15.18 -5.55 39.68
CA GLN A 298 -16.32 -4.72 39.32
C GLN A 298 -17.26 -5.52 38.41
N ILE A 299 -18.50 -5.71 38.86
CA ILE A 299 -19.54 -6.33 38.05
C ILE A 299 -19.82 -5.43 36.85
N ASP A 300 -19.47 -5.93 35.68
CA ASP A 300 -19.81 -5.38 34.39
C ASP A 300 -20.86 -6.26 33.71
N ARG A 301 -21.24 -5.89 32.49
CA ARG A 301 -22.19 -6.64 31.67
C ARG A 301 -21.77 -8.10 31.45
N ASN A 302 -20.47 -8.35 31.30
CA ASN A 302 -19.97 -9.68 31.02
C ASN A 302 -20.13 -10.55 32.28
N LEU A 303 -19.80 -10.01 33.45
CA LEU A 303 -19.86 -10.75 34.72
C LEU A 303 -21.25 -10.77 35.35
N LEU A 304 -22.25 -10.09 34.77
CA LEU A 304 -23.60 -9.95 35.32
C LEU A 304 -24.27 -11.29 35.66
N THR A 305 -23.99 -12.36 34.89
CA THR A 305 -24.60 -13.67 35.12
C THR A 305 -24.10 -14.41 36.35
N LEU A 306 -22.99 -13.96 36.96
CA LEU A 306 -22.56 -14.47 38.27
C LEU A 306 -23.49 -14.00 39.39
N VAL A 307 -24.18 -12.88 39.18
CA VAL A 307 -24.99 -12.23 40.22
C VAL A 307 -26.49 -12.37 39.92
N ARG A 308 -26.86 -12.34 38.63
CA ARG A 308 -28.23 -12.51 38.14
C ARG A 308 -28.23 -13.60 37.05
N PRO A 309 -28.12 -14.90 37.40
CA PRO A 309 -28.10 -16.00 36.44
C PRO A 309 -29.42 -16.17 35.66
N GLU A 310 -30.46 -15.45 36.09
CA GLU A 310 -31.83 -15.47 35.55
C GLU A 310 -31.93 -14.95 34.11
N PHE A 311 -30.99 -14.09 33.68
CA PHE A 311 -31.04 -13.44 32.36
C PHE A 311 -30.42 -14.27 31.25
N VAL A 312 -29.22 -14.82 31.49
CA VAL A 312 -28.43 -15.51 30.47
C VAL A 312 -27.68 -16.66 31.14
N GLY A 313 -27.66 -17.84 30.50
CA GLY A 313 -26.89 -18.97 30.99
C GLY A 313 -25.38 -18.74 30.91
N GLN A 314 -24.61 -19.33 31.82
CA GLN A 314 -23.15 -19.13 31.92
C GLN A 314 -22.41 -19.33 30.58
N GLY A 315 -22.79 -20.35 29.80
CA GLY A 315 -22.16 -20.62 28.50
C GLY A 315 -22.44 -19.53 27.46
N ALA A 316 -23.66 -18.99 27.41
CA ALA A 316 -23.99 -17.90 26.49
C ALA A 316 -23.25 -16.61 26.87
N SER A 317 -23.11 -16.32 28.17
CA SER A 317 -22.33 -15.18 28.66
C SER A 317 -20.84 -15.30 28.37
N ALA A 318 -20.27 -16.51 28.47
CA ALA A 318 -18.89 -16.77 28.09
C ALA A 318 -18.62 -16.47 26.60
N VAL A 319 -19.57 -16.81 25.71
CA VAL A 319 -19.47 -16.51 24.28
C VAL A 319 -19.64 -15.02 24.00
N VAL A 320 -20.59 -14.36 24.66
CA VAL A 320 -20.84 -12.92 24.46
C VAL A 320 -19.68 -12.08 24.96
N SER A 321 -19.12 -12.45 26.12
CA SER A 321 -17.91 -11.82 26.64
C SER A 321 -16.72 -12.04 25.71
N MET A 322 -16.58 -13.22 25.08
CA MET A 322 -15.55 -13.47 24.06
C MET A 322 -15.63 -12.44 22.92
N PHE A 323 -16.82 -12.21 22.35
CA PHE A 323 -17.02 -11.19 21.32
C PHE A 323 -16.76 -9.77 21.85
N GLY A 324 -17.12 -9.50 23.10
CA GLY A 324 -16.82 -8.23 23.77
C GLY A 324 -15.31 -7.95 23.86
N TYR A 325 -14.52 -8.89 24.36
CA TYR A 325 -13.07 -8.73 24.45
C TYR A 325 -12.39 -8.73 23.08
N LEU A 326 -12.89 -9.52 22.12
CA LEU A 326 -12.36 -9.51 20.76
C LEU A 326 -12.59 -8.15 20.08
N TYR A 327 -13.79 -7.59 20.26
CA TYR A 327 -14.11 -6.24 19.85
C TYR A 327 -13.19 -5.20 20.52
N SER A 328 -12.91 -5.36 21.81
CA SER A 328 -11.96 -4.52 22.53
C SER A 328 -10.54 -4.61 21.99
N ALA A 329 -10.04 -5.81 21.74
CA ALA A 329 -8.75 -6.00 21.12
C ALA A 329 -8.68 -5.38 19.71
N LEU A 330 -9.76 -5.48 18.91
CA LEU A 330 -9.82 -4.90 17.58
C LEU A 330 -9.67 -3.38 17.61
N TYR A 331 -10.47 -2.66 18.41
CA TYR A 331 -10.41 -1.21 18.42
C TYR A 331 -9.10 -0.69 19.05
N VAL A 332 -8.54 -1.39 20.06
CA VAL A 332 -7.22 -1.06 20.63
C VAL A 332 -6.11 -1.31 19.61
N PHE A 333 -6.19 -2.40 18.85
CA PHE A 333 -5.25 -2.71 17.80
C PHE A 333 -5.19 -1.61 16.74
N ILE A 334 -6.36 -1.17 16.26
CA ILE A 334 -6.47 -0.09 15.27
C ILE A 334 -5.89 1.21 15.84
N PHE A 335 -6.22 1.54 17.09
CA PHE A 335 -5.71 2.73 17.77
C PHE A 335 -4.17 2.74 17.89
N LEU A 336 -3.57 1.65 18.38
CA LEU A 336 -2.11 1.54 18.52
C LEU A 336 -1.40 1.53 17.16
N THR A 337 -1.99 0.91 16.15
CA THR A 337 -1.48 0.89 14.77
C THR A 337 -1.46 2.30 14.18
N ALA A 338 -2.53 3.07 14.38
CA ALA A 338 -2.60 4.47 13.95
C ALA A 338 -1.56 5.36 14.67
N LEU A 339 -1.38 5.18 15.98
CA LEU A 339 -0.30 5.87 16.72
C LEU A 339 1.09 5.50 16.21
N MET A 340 1.30 4.23 15.84
CA MET A 340 2.56 3.79 15.25
C MET A 340 2.84 4.50 13.92
N PHE A 341 1.82 4.74 13.09
CA PHE A 341 1.99 5.52 11.86
C PHE A 341 2.36 6.97 12.14
N LEU A 342 1.75 7.62 13.13
CA LEU A 342 2.14 8.97 13.54
C LEU A 342 3.60 9.01 14.03
N PHE A 343 4.03 8.00 14.78
CA PHE A 343 5.42 7.88 15.24
C PHE A 343 6.41 7.70 14.08
N ILE A 344 6.09 6.83 13.11
CA ILE A 344 6.92 6.61 11.92
C ILE A 344 7.02 7.90 11.10
N MET A 345 5.91 8.63 10.94
CA MET A 345 5.85 9.92 10.25
C MET A 345 6.73 10.97 10.95
N ALA A 346 6.64 11.10 12.28
CA ALA A 346 7.48 12.02 13.05
C ALA A 346 8.98 11.69 12.94
N GLY A 347 9.35 10.40 13.01
CA GLY A 347 10.74 9.97 12.83
C GLY A 347 11.25 10.07 11.38
N ASP A 348 10.35 10.11 10.40
CA ASP A 348 10.68 10.39 9.00
C ASP A 348 10.92 11.88 8.78
N TYR A 349 10.08 12.73 9.36
CA TYR A 349 10.29 14.18 9.40
C TYR A 349 11.61 14.54 10.07
N GLU A 350 11.90 14.00 11.26
CA GLU A 350 13.15 14.31 11.97
C GLU A 350 14.38 13.92 11.15
N TRP A 351 14.33 12.75 10.50
CA TRP A 351 15.42 12.29 9.64
C TRP A 351 15.60 13.21 8.43
N LEU A 352 14.51 13.61 7.77
CA LEU A 352 14.55 14.54 6.63
C LEU A 352 15.08 15.91 7.05
N ALA A 353 14.51 16.51 8.09
CA ALA A 353 14.88 17.85 8.56
C ALA A 353 16.36 17.95 8.95
N ARG A 354 16.93 16.91 9.59
CA ARG A 354 18.37 16.88 9.91
C ARG A 354 19.27 16.82 8.67
N ASN A 355 18.78 16.20 7.60
CA ASN A 355 19.51 16.02 6.36
C ASN A 355 19.38 17.22 5.38
N ILE A 356 18.56 18.21 5.71
CA ILE A 356 18.28 19.42 4.90
C ILE A 356 18.98 20.68 5.45
N ASN A 357 19.54 20.65 6.65
CA ASN A 357 20.11 21.81 7.37
C ASN A 357 21.33 22.53 6.73
N ASP A 358 21.60 22.34 5.43
CA ASP A 358 22.66 23.02 4.69
C ASP A 358 22.18 24.32 3.98
N GLY A 359 20.88 24.67 4.00
CA GLY A 359 20.33 25.89 3.37
C GLY A 359 19.35 26.71 4.24
N GLU A 360 19.55 28.04 4.33
CA GLU A 360 18.72 28.97 5.14
C GLU A 360 17.25 29.06 4.69
N THR A 361 16.96 28.93 3.39
CA THR A 361 15.60 29.01 2.83
C THR A 361 14.79 27.73 3.07
N GLU A 362 15.46 26.61 3.34
CA GLU A 362 14.85 25.29 3.55
C GLU A 362 14.39 25.10 5.02
N HIS A 363 14.81 26.00 5.92
CA HIS A 363 14.50 25.94 7.35
C HIS A 363 13.04 26.34 7.67
N GLU A 364 12.45 27.29 6.93
CA GLU A 364 11.05 27.72 7.13
C GLU A 364 10.05 26.62 6.73
N ASP A 365 10.29 25.93 5.61
CA ASP A 365 9.46 24.81 5.15
C ASP A 365 9.53 23.64 6.14
N ALA A 366 10.70 23.35 6.69
CA ALA A 366 10.86 22.33 7.74
C ALA A 366 10.05 22.70 9.00
N ILE A 367 10.16 23.93 9.49
CA ILE A 367 9.39 24.39 10.66
C ILE A 367 7.88 24.30 10.40
N GLN A 368 7.42 24.67 9.20
CA GLN A 368 6.00 24.61 8.85
C GLN A 368 5.46 23.18 8.83
N GLU A 369 6.17 22.24 8.20
CA GLU A 369 5.77 20.83 8.15
C GLU A 369 5.85 20.16 9.52
N GLY A 370 6.88 20.47 10.32
CA GLY A 370 6.99 19.99 11.70
C GLY A 370 5.85 20.49 12.60
N SER A 371 5.49 21.77 12.47
CA SER A 371 4.34 22.35 13.18
C SER A 371 3.03 21.69 12.75
N TRP A 372 2.84 21.43 11.46
CA TRP A 372 1.66 20.75 10.95
C TRP A 372 1.55 19.29 11.43
N ILE A 373 2.66 18.54 11.50
CA ILE A 373 2.69 17.18 12.07
C ILE A 373 2.31 17.21 13.55
N ALA A 374 2.89 18.14 14.32
CA ALA A 374 2.59 18.27 15.74
C ALA A 374 1.12 18.63 15.98
N MET A 375 0.58 19.57 15.20
CA MET A 375 -0.82 19.96 15.28
C MET A 375 -1.75 18.82 14.86
N SER A 376 -1.38 18.08 13.80
CA SER A 376 -2.14 16.90 13.35
C SER A 376 -2.18 15.79 14.40
N ALA A 377 -1.06 15.54 15.09
CA ALA A 377 -1.01 14.57 16.17
C ALA A 377 -1.83 15.01 17.39
N PHE A 378 -1.83 16.32 17.70
CA PHE A 378 -2.63 16.91 18.76
C PHE A 378 -4.13 16.88 18.45
N ASP A 379 -4.52 17.26 17.23
CA ASP A 379 -5.90 17.19 16.72
C ASP A 379 -6.42 15.75 16.63
N ALA A 380 -5.53 14.76 16.52
CA ALA A 380 -5.89 13.35 16.58
C ALA A 380 -6.04 12.85 18.03
N ALA A 381 -5.41 13.51 19.01
CA ALA A 381 -5.49 13.14 20.43
C ALA A 381 -6.68 13.77 21.17
N LEU A 382 -7.26 14.85 20.62
CA LEU A 382 -8.48 15.52 21.10
C LEU A 382 -9.73 14.93 20.44
#